data_AF-A0A1Q8EY17-F1
#
_entry.id   AF-A0A1Q8EY17-F1
#
_cell.length_a   1.000
_cell.length_b   1.000
_cell.length_c   1.000
_cell.angle_alpha   90.00
_cell.angle_beta   90.00
_cell.angle_gamma   90.00
#
_symmetry.space_group_name_H-M   'P 1'
#
loop_
_entity.id
_entity.type
_entity.pdbx_description
1 polymer ?
#
loop_
_entity_poly.entity_id
_entity_poly.type
_entity_poly.pdbx_seq_one_letter_code
_entity_poly.pdbx_strand_id
1 'polypeptide(L)'
;MTWPAVSMRWPEQATQWMGQLSAAQDLAGSELASTGLRLAGLQGLASTNPGPVGNAAQGAIAAGRAALSEQMGEAPACLVVTPFQSGVGQGHGYQRFLSAPNLLQQLGNKLVDASDPGRPAQEQYALCLLFLATRFDQLAASLARFNALLPMPDLVRTERRARHLSKLEAEKWEISTPGTLPRWQALPLERCTVLKAAQQSMAGQLAVLESYAADGSPMGDLAALASRKATQQQGRDQQLNDLKALLSGGGSDSSMRARLIGPGNAAELRRGLLEGEPPGHEWVLSAGALLVGSEKGLSFVRELVGL
;
A
#
# COMPACT_ATOMS: atom_id res chain seq x y z
N MET A 1 -21.34 21.54 -5.72
CA MET A 1 -20.80 20.17 -5.85
C MET A 1 -20.12 19.79 -4.54
N THR A 2 -20.35 18.57 -4.06
CA THR A 2 -20.13 18.14 -2.66
C THR A 2 -18.82 17.36 -2.47
N TRP A 3 -18.35 17.29 -1.23
CA TRP A 3 -17.23 16.43 -0.80
C TRP A 3 -17.79 15.14 -0.17
N PRO A 4 -17.92 14.03 -0.91
CA PRO A 4 -18.44 12.78 -0.37
C PRO A 4 -17.49 12.18 0.67
N ALA A 5 -18.07 11.49 1.65
CA ALA A 5 -17.33 10.66 2.58
C ALA A 5 -16.70 9.47 1.84
N VAL A 6 -15.49 9.09 2.22
CA VAL A 6 -14.78 7.96 1.62
C VAL A 6 -15.39 6.65 2.10
N SER A 7 -15.61 5.72 1.17
CA SER A 7 -15.91 4.32 1.47
C SER A 7 -14.79 3.49 0.88
N MET A 8 -13.91 2.97 1.76
CA MET A 8 -12.80 2.14 1.33
C MET A 8 -13.33 0.81 0.79
N ARG A 9 -13.13 0.55 -0.50
CA ARG A 9 -13.60 -0.66 -1.17
C ARG A 9 -12.52 -1.25 -2.06
N TRP A 10 -12.62 -2.54 -2.36
CA TRP A 10 -11.74 -3.15 -3.35
C TRP A 10 -12.00 -2.52 -4.73
N PRO A 11 -10.96 -2.11 -5.48
CA PRO A 11 -11.13 -1.49 -6.79
C PRO A 11 -11.41 -2.56 -7.85
N GLU A 12 -12.67 -2.98 -7.94
CA GLU A 12 -13.11 -4.07 -8.80
C GLU A 12 -12.84 -3.81 -10.29
N GLN A 13 -13.12 -2.61 -10.80
CA GLN A 13 -12.96 -2.31 -12.23
C GLN A 13 -11.47 -2.23 -12.59
N ALA A 14 -10.68 -1.55 -11.76
CA ALA A 14 -9.23 -1.54 -11.91
C ALA A 14 -8.59 -2.92 -11.69
N THR A 15 -9.31 -3.93 -11.19
CA THR A 15 -8.75 -5.29 -11.02
C THR A 15 -9.49 -6.36 -11.82
N GLN A 16 -10.34 -5.98 -12.77
CA GLN A 16 -11.14 -6.93 -13.58
C GLN A 16 -10.29 -7.98 -14.31
N TRP A 17 -9.10 -7.60 -14.80
CA TRP A 17 -8.17 -8.51 -15.47
C TRP A 17 -7.70 -9.66 -14.57
N MET A 18 -7.74 -9.51 -13.24
CA MET A 18 -7.42 -10.59 -12.31
C MET A 18 -8.39 -11.77 -12.43
N GLY A 19 -9.63 -11.55 -12.87
CA GLY A 19 -10.57 -12.62 -13.19
C GLY A 19 -10.15 -13.46 -14.40
N GLN A 20 -9.37 -12.89 -15.33
CA GLN A 20 -8.79 -13.65 -16.44
C GLN A 20 -7.59 -14.50 -15.98
N LEU A 21 -6.89 -14.05 -14.94
CA LEU A 21 -5.81 -14.82 -14.31
C LEU A 21 -6.33 -15.99 -13.48
N SER A 22 -7.48 -15.88 -12.82
CA SER A 22 -8.03 -16.98 -12.00
C SER A 22 -8.29 -18.21 -12.86
N ALA A 23 -8.82 -18.05 -14.07
CA ALA A 23 -9.01 -19.18 -15.00
C ALA A 23 -7.67 -19.85 -15.39
N ALA A 24 -6.61 -19.08 -15.58
CA ALA A 24 -5.28 -19.61 -15.86
C ALA A 24 -4.64 -20.26 -14.61
N GLN A 25 -4.94 -19.74 -13.42
CA GLN A 25 -4.51 -20.32 -12.14
C GLN A 25 -5.22 -21.65 -11.85
N ASP A 26 -6.51 -21.77 -12.15
CA ASP A 26 -7.27 -23.03 -12.02
C ASP A 26 -6.71 -24.11 -12.94
N LEU A 27 -6.38 -23.73 -14.19
CA LEU A 27 -5.69 -24.61 -15.14
C LEU A 27 -4.31 -25.01 -14.62
N ALA A 28 -3.54 -24.08 -14.06
CA ALA A 28 -2.23 -24.39 -13.47
C ALA A 28 -2.34 -25.28 -12.23
N GLY A 29 -3.34 -25.08 -11.37
CA GLY A 29 -3.59 -25.88 -10.17
C GLY A 29 -4.01 -27.31 -10.51
N SER A 30 -4.93 -27.48 -11.46
CA SER A 30 -5.34 -28.80 -11.95
C SER A 30 -4.19 -29.58 -12.59
N GLU A 31 -3.31 -28.89 -13.32
CA GLU A 31 -2.13 -29.52 -13.91
C GLU A 31 -0.98 -29.76 -12.92
N LEU A 32 -0.85 -28.96 -11.86
CA LEU A 32 0.05 -29.30 -10.75
C LEU A 32 -0.41 -30.59 -10.05
N ALA A 33 -1.71 -30.76 -9.85
CA ALA A 33 -2.29 -31.99 -9.32
C ALA A 33 -2.07 -33.17 -10.29
N SER A 34 -2.31 -32.97 -11.60
CA SER A 34 -2.08 -34.00 -12.63
C SER A 34 -0.59 -34.35 -12.76
N THR A 35 0.31 -33.38 -12.58
CA THR A 35 1.76 -33.59 -12.56
C THR A 35 2.16 -34.40 -11.33
N GLY A 36 1.59 -34.13 -10.15
CA GLY A 36 1.80 -34.95 -8.96
C GLY A 36 1.40 -36.42 -9.16
N LEU A 37 0.26 -36.67 -9.82
CA LEU A 37 -0.21 -38.01 -10.17
C LEU A 37 0.69 -38.70 -11.21
N ARG A 38 1.12 -37.98 -12.26
CA ARG A 38 2.07 -38.48 -13.25
C ARG A 38 3.42 -38.81 -12.63
N LEU A 39 3.90 -37.97 -11.72
CA LEU A 39 5.18 -38.18 -11.03
C LEU A 39 5.13 -39.42 -10.11
N ALA A 40 3.99 -39.66 -9.45
CA ALA A 40 3.76 -40.88 -8.69
C ALA A 40 3.71 -42.13 -9.59
N GLY A 41 3.15 -42.02 -10.80
CA GLY A 41 3.11 -43.12 -11.78
C GLY A 41 4.42 -43.38 -12.53
N LEU A 42 5.37 -42.43 -12.51
CA LEU A 42 6.67 -42.52 -13.19
C LEU A 42 7.79 -43.10 -12.31
N GLN A 43 7.48 -43.53 -11.07
CA GLN A 43 8.41 -44.27 -10.20
C GLN A 43 8.98 -45.49 -10.94
N GLY A 44 10.17 -45.33 -11.53
CA GLY A 44 10.93 -46.38 -12.22
C GLY A 44 11.16 -46.24 -13.73
N LEU A 45 10.72 -45.18 -14.43
CA LEU A 45 10.72 -45.16 -15.92
C LEU A 45 11.21 -43.87 -16.63
N ALA A 46 11.79 -42.87 -15.95
CA ALA A 46 11.72 -41.48 -16.42
C ALA A 46 12.58 -41.09 -17.67
N SER A 47 11.92 -40.42 -18.63
CA SER A 47 12.43 -39.23 -19.35
C SER A 47 11.47 -38.06 -19.12
N THR A 48 11.98 -36.84 -18.94
CA THR A 48 11.18 -35.65 -18.59
C THR A 48 10.73 -34.90 -19.84
N ASN A 49 9.41 -34.79 -20.04
CA ASN A 49 8.83 -33.91 -21.05
C ASN A 49 8.08 -32.75 -20.35
N PRO A 50 8.30 -31.47 -20.72
CA PRO A 50 7.59 -30.34 -20.10
C PRO A 50 6.08 -30.41 -20.34
N GLY A 51 5.29 -30.05 -19.32
CA GLY A 51 3.83 -30.05 -19.39
C GLY A 51 3.23 -28.91 -20.23
N PRO A 52 1.98 -29.04 -20.73
CA PRO A 52 1.36 -28.13 -21.69
C PRO A 52 0.99 -26.74 -21.13
N VAL A 53 0.97 -26.58 -19.80
CA VAL A 53 0.55 -25.34 -19.11
C VAL A 53 1.46 -24.16 -19.40
N GLY A 54 2.76 -24.39 -19.57
CA GLY A 54 3.71 -23.32 -19.85
C GLY A 54 3.29 -22.50 -21.07
N ASN A 55 2.84 -23.18 -22.13
CA ASN A 55 2.38 -22.54 -23.36
C ASN A 55 0.99 -21.88 -23.20
N ALA A 56 0.06 -22.53 -22.49
CA ALA A 56 -1.29 -21.99 -22.26
C ALA A 56 -1.29 -20.76 -21.33
N ALA A 57 -0.44 -20.76 -20.30
CA ALA A 57 -0.32 -19.66 -19.34
C ALA A 57 0.47 -18.47 -19.90
N GLN A 58 1.32 -18.66 -20.92
CA GLN A 58 2.18 -17.59 -21.44
C GLN A 58 1.38 -16.39 -21.96
N GLY A 59 0.25 -16.63 -22.62
CA GLY A 59 -0.67 -15.56 -23.06
C GLY A 59 -1.31 -14.81 -21.90
N ALA A 60 -1.80 -15.52 -20.88
CA ALA A 60 -2.39 -14.93 -19.68
C ALA A 60 -1.35 -14.17 -18.82
N ILE A 61 -0.11 -14.67 -18.74
CA ILE A 61 1.00 -14.02 -18.03
C ILE A 61 1.42 -12.75 -18.78
N ALA A 62 1.52 -12.80 -20.11
CA ALA A 62 1.86 -11.62 -20.92
C ALA A 62 0.76 -10.55 -20.81
N ALA A 63 -0.50 -10.94 -20.94
CA ALA A 63 -1.66 -10.05 -20.76
C ALA A 63 -1.73 -9.48 -19.34
N GLY A 64 -1.52 -10.30 -18.31
CA GLY A 64 -1.52 -9.87 -16.91
C GLY A 64 -0.36 -8.91 -16.60
N ARG A 65 0.85 -9.14 -17.14
CA ARG A 65 1.98 -8.22 -17.00
C ARG A 65 1.75 -6.90 -17.73
N ALA A 66 1.18 -6.95 -18.94
CA ALA A 66 0.83 -5.75 -19.70
C ALA A 66 -0.24 -4.94 -18.98
N ALA A 67 -1.30 -5.58 -18.48
CA ALA A 67 -2.37 -4.94 -17.71
C ALA A 67 -1.84 -4.33 -16.39
N LEU A 68 -1.02 -5.07 -15.65
CA LEU A 68 -0.37 -4.56 -14.44
C LEU A 68 0.53 -3.36 -14.75
N SER A 69 1.30 -3.42 -15.85
CA SER A 69 2.13 -2.30 -16.29
C SER A 69 1.30 -1.13 -16.82
N GLU A 70 0.13 -1.34 -17.41
CA GLU A 70 -0.72 -0.25 -17.91
C GLU A 70 -1.43 0.44 -16.74
N GLN A 71 -1.95 -0.30 -15.77
CA GLN A 71 -2.64 0.26 -14.61
C GLN A 71 -1.73 0.80 -13.52
N MET A 72 -0.56 0.21 -13.32
CA MET A 72 0.39 0.63 -12.29
C MET A 72 1.63 1.35 -12.84
N GLY A 73 1.80 1.40 -14.16
CA GLY A 73 2.95 2.07 -14.79
C GLY A 73 2.82 3.58 -14.89
N GLU A 74 1.60 4.12 -14.88
CA GLU A 74 1.36 5.56 -14.80
C GLU A 74 1.26 6.00 -13.34
N ALA A 75 2.42 6.12 -12.68
CA ALA A 75 2.47 6.61 -11.30
C ALA A 75 2.01 8.07 -11.23
N PRO A 76 0.91 8.39 -10.50
CA PRO A 76 0.45 9.75 -10.38
C PRO A 76 1.45 10.59 -9.56
N ALA A 77 1.56 11.87 -9.92
CA ALA A 77 2.27 12.84 -9.08
C ALA A 77 1.53 12.99 -7.75
N CYS A 78 2.25 12.86 -6.64
CA CYS A 78 1.66 12.89 -5.30
C CYS A 78 2.19 14.09 -4.51
N LEU A 79 1.25 14.90 -4.00
CA LEU A 79 1.52 15.98 -3.08
C LEU A 79 0.79 15.72 -1.76
N VAL A 80 1.50 15.77 -0.65
CA VAL A 80 0.93 15.61 0.69
C VAL A 80 1.16 16.88 1.50
N VAL A 81 0.08 17.43 2.06
CA VAL A 81 0.11 18.62 2.92
C VAL A 81 -0.38 18.26 4.30
N THR A 82 0.43 18.57 5.32
CA THR A 82 0.16 18.17 6.70
C THR A 82 0.45 19.33 7.67
N PRO A 83 -0.21 19.38 8.84
CA PRO A 83 -0.02 20.48 9.78
C PRO A 83 1.40 20.53 10.36
N PHE A 84 2.16 19.44 10.27
CA PHE A 84 3.49 19.33 10.87
C PHE A 84 4.63 19.74 9.92
N GLN A 85 4.32 20.06 8.67
CA GLN A 85 5.29 20.58 7.71
C GLN A 85 5.64 22.03 8.04
N SER A 86 6.91 22.39 7.81
CA SER A 86 7.41 23.74 8.05
C SER A 86 6.65 24.76 7.20
N GLY A 87 6.17 25.84 7.83
CA GLY A 87 5.44 26.91 7.14
C GLY A 87 4.00 26.59 6.73
N VAL A 88 3.51 25.37 6.99
CA VAL A 88 2.15 24.96 6.62
C VAL A 88 1.18 25.12 7.78
N GLY A 89 1.47 24.47 8.92
CA GLY A 89 0.60 24.50 10.09
C GLY A 89 0.74 25.76 10.95
N GLN A 90 -0.38 26.22 11.48
CA GLN A 90 -0.47 27.33 12.43
C GLN A 90 -0.30 26.83 13.87
N GLY A 91 0.20 27.67 14.76
CA GLY A 91 0.43 27.32 16.17
C GLY A 91 1.90 27.40 16.58
N HIS A 92 2.17 27.06 17.85
CA HIS A 92 3.49 27.23 18.47
C HIS A 92 4.02 25.88 18.96
N GLY A 93 5.35 25.71 18.85
CA GLY A 93 6.02 24.49 19.31
C GLY A 93 5.52 23.23 18.59
N TYR A 94 5.17 22.22 19.38
CA TYR A 94 4.78 20.89 18.90
C TYR A 94 3.31 20.75 18.51
N GLN A 95 2.45 21.68 18.94
CA GLN A 95 1.03 21.70 18.61
C GLN A 95 0.82 22.59 17.38
N ARG A 96 0.62 21.94 16.23
CA ARG A 96 0.34 22.60 14.96
C ARG A 96 -1.04 22.18 14.48
N PHE A 97 -1.75 23.13 13.90
CA PHE A 97 -3.11 23.01 13.43
C PHE A 97 -3.20 23.45 11.97
N LEU A 98 -4.09 22.84 11.22
CA LEU A 98 -4.36 23.18 9.83
C LEU A 98 -5.83 22.88 9.59
N SER A 99 -6.63 23.93 9.43
CA SER A 99 -8.05 23.75 9.15
C SER A 99 -8.27 23.25 7.72
N ALA A 100 -9.39 22.56 7.49
CA ALA A 100 -9.70 22.01 6.17
C ALA A 100 -9.71 23.07 5.03
N PRO A 101 -10.27 24.30 5.23
CA PRO A 101 -10.17 25.35 4.21
C PRO A 101 -8.73 25.79 3.94
N ASN A 102 -7.91 25.92 4.99
CA ASN A 102 -6.50 26.31 4.85
C ASN A 102 -5.68 25.23 4.15
N LEU A 103 -5.95 23.96 4.43
CA LEU A 103 -5.36 22.81 3.74
C LEU A 103 -5.65 22.87 2.23
N LEU A 104 -6.90 23.11 1.84
CA LEU A 104 -7.27 23.23 0.42
C LEU A 104 -6.59 24.40 -0.27
N GLN A 105 -6.48 25.55 0.42
CA GLN A 105 -5.71 26.69 -0.09
C GLN A 105 -4.24 26.34 -0.30
N GLN A 106 -3.60 25.63 0.65
CA GLN A 106 -2.21 25.20 0.52
C GLN A 106 -2.01 24.22 -0.66
N LEU A 107 -2.89 23.23 -0.79
CA LEU A 107 -2.88 22.30 -1.93
C LEU A 107 -3.09 23.02 -3.25
N GLY A 108 -4.05 23.93 -3.31
CA GLY A 108 -4.34 24.73 -4.50
C GLY A 108 -3.18 25.67 -4.88
N ASN A 109 -2.51 26.27 -3.91
CA ASN A 109 -1.35 27.13 -4.16
C ASN A 109 -0.16 26.32 -4.68
N LYS A 110 0.08 25.11 -4.14
CA LYS A 110 1.12 24.20 -4.64
C LYS A 110 0.87 23.72 -6.08
N LEU A 111 -0.38 23.58 -6.52
CA LEU A 111 -0.68 23.27 -7.92
C LEU A 111 -0.15 24.33 -8.89
N VAL A 112 -0.17 25.60 -8.50
CA VAL A 112 0.25 26.73 -9.36
C VAL A 112 1.65 27.26 -9.03
N ASP A 113 2.36 26.62 -8.11
CA ASP A 113 3.72 26.99 -7.69
C ASP A 113 4.70 26.82 -8.86
N ALA A 114 5.12 27.94 -9.45
CA ALA A 114 6.04 27.96 -10.57
C ALA A 114 7.49 27.64 -10.17
N SER A 115 7.80 27.64 -8.87
CA SER A 115 9.14 27.28 -8.37
C SER A 115 9.35 25.77 -8.23
N ASP A 116 8.28 24.98 -8.31
CA ASP A 116 8.31 23.53 -8.15
C ASP A 116 8.46 22.83 -9.51
N PRO A 117 9.61 22.18 -9.80
CA PRO A 117 9.80 21.45 -11.05
C PRO A 117 8.93 20.19 -11.16
N GLY A 118 8.36 19.70 -10.05
CA GLY A 118 7.47 18.54 -10.00
C GLY A 118 6.00 18.88 -10.30
N ARG A 119 5.69 20.12 -10.65
CA ARG A 119 4.32 20.58 -10.90
C ARG A 119 3.72 19.89 -12.15
N PRO A 120 2.44 19.44 -12.09
CA PRO A 120 1.74 18.93 -13.26
C PRO A 120 1.59 20.03 -14.33
N ALA A 121 2.15 19.78 -15.51
CA ALA A 121 2.16 20.75 -16.63
C ALA A 121 1.13 20.43 -17.72
N GLN A 122 0.66 19.19 -17.80
CA GLN A 122 -0.30 18.73 -18.81
C GLN A 122 -1.74 18.80 -18.28
N GLU A 123 -2.71 18.72 -19.19
CA GLU A 123 -4.12 18.51 -18.83
C GLU A 123 -4.30 17.14 -18.19
N GLN A 124 -4.69 17.14 -16.92
CA GLN A 124 -4.74 15.94 -16.09
C GLN A 124 -5.96 15.99 -15.17
N TYR A 125 -6.20 14.87 -14.50
CA TYR A 125 -7.17 14.79 -13.41
C TYR A 125 -6.44 14.89 -12.07
N ALA A 126 -7.13 15.41 -11.05
CA ALA A 126 -6.64 15.49 -9.69
C ALA A 126 -7.62 14.81 -8.73
N LEU A 127 -7.14 13.83 -7.97
CA LEU A 127 -7.85 13.20 -6.87
C LEU A 127 -7.35 13.79 -5.56
N CYS A 128 -8.22 14.54 -4.88
CA CYS A 128 -7.95 15.13 -3.57
C CYS A 128 -8.56 14.26 -2.47
N LEU A 129 -7.77 13.95 -1.45
CA LEU A 129 -8.15 13.22 -0.25
C LEU A 129 -7.93 14.14 0.96
N LEU A 130 -8.94 14.28 1.80
CA LEU A 130 -8.91 15.05 3.03
C LEU A 130 -9.12 14.13 4.22
N PHE A 131 -8.27 14.27 5.22
CA PHE A 131 -8.38 13.64 6.54
C PHE A 131 -8.75 14.72 7.53
N LEU A 132 -9.91 14.60 8.16
CA LEU A 132 -10.57 15.62 8.96
C LEU A 132 -10.68 15.14 10.41
N ALA A 133 -10.20 15.94 11.35
CA ALA A 133 -10.30 15.64 12.76
C ALA A 133 -10.40 16.93 13.60
N THR A 134 -10.90 16.78 14.82
CA THR A 134 -10.86 17.81 15.86
C THR A 134 -9.83 17.49 16.95
N ARG A 135 -9.34 16.25 16.98
CA ARG A 135 -8.37 15.73 17.96
C ARG A 135 -7.26 14.92 17.30
N PHE A 136 -6.09 14.84 17.93
CA PHE A 136 -4.94 14.11 17.38
C PHE A 136 -5.14 12.59 17.33
N ASP A 137 -5.88 12.00 18.28
CA ASP A 137 -6.19 10.57 18.28
C ASP A 137 -7.09 10.18 17.10
N GLN A 138 -8.10 11.01 16.80
CA GLN A 138 -8.99 10.83 15.66
C GLN A 138 -8.22 10.93 14.34
N LEU A 139 -7.35 11.95 14.21
CA LEU A 139 -6.50 12.10 13.04
C LEU A 139 -5.58 10.89 12.86
N ALA A 140 -4.94 10.42 13.93
CA ALA A 140 -4.06 9.26 13.89
C ALA A 140 -4.80 7.97 13.52
N ALA A 141 -6.02 7.77 14.02
CA ALA A 141 -6.84 6.61 13.69
C ALA A 141 -7.29 6.63 12.22
N SER A 142 -7.70 7.79 11.72
CA SER A 142 -8.06 7.98 10.31
C SER A 142 -6.87 7.70 9.39
N LEU A 143 -5.72 8.34 9.64
CA LEU A 143 -4.50 8.12 8.85
C LEU A 143 -4.01 6.67 8.92
N ALA A 144 -4.11 5.99 10.08
CA ALA A 144 -3.70 4.59 10.21
C ALA A 144 -4.52 3.65 9.32
N ARG A 145 -5.84 3.86 9.21
CA ARG A 145 -6.70 3.08 8.30
C ARG A 145 -6.27 3.25 6.84
N PHE A 146 -5.99 4.48 6.43
CA PHE A 146 -5.55 4.76 5.06
C PHE A 146 -4.14 4.24 4.78
N ASN A 147 -3.18 4.49 5.69
CA ASN A 147 -1.79 4.09 5.54
C ASN A 147 -1.60 2.56 5.53
N ALA A 148 -2.55 1.80 6.08
CA ALA A 148 -2.56 0.34 5.97
C ALA A 148 -2.75 -0.13 4.52
N LEU A 149 -3.43 0.67 3.69
CA LEU A 149 -3.70 0.36 2.28
C LEU A 149 -2.70 1.04 1.35
N LEU A 150 -2.48 2.34 1.55
CA LEU A 150 -1.64 3.17 0.68
C LEU A 150 -0.72 4.05 1.54
N PRO A 151 0.42 3.51 2.02
CA PRO A 151 1.33 4.25 2.89
C PRO A 151 2.05 5.35 2.13
N MET A 152 1.64 6.60 2.34
CA MET A 152 2.40 7.77 1.88
C MET A 152 3.37 8.22 2.98
N PRO A 153 4.67 8.42 2.71
CA PRO A 153 5.66 8.70 3.74
C PRO A 153 5.31 9.87 4.67
N ASP A 154 4.77 10.95 4.12
CA ASP A 154 4.35 12.12 4.91
C ASP A 154 3.08 11.88 5.73
N LEU A 155 2.13 11.09 5.23
CA LEU A 155 0.96 10.68 6.00
C LEU A 155 1.35 9.71 7.13
N VAL A 156 2.29 8.80 6.89
CA VAL A 156 2.82 7.89 7.93
C VAL A 156 3.57 8.66 9.01
N ARG A 157 4.38 9.65 8.62
CA ARG A 157 5.02 10.58 9.59
C ARG A 157 3.98 11.34 10.41
N THR A 158 2.95 11.84 9.74
CA THR A 158 1.85 12.60 10.38
C THR A 158 1.05 11.72 11.34
N GLU A 159 0.74 10.49 10.97
CA GLU A 159 0.08 9.49 11.82
C GLU A 159 0.88 9.25 13.10
N ARG A 160 2.18 8.92 12.97
CA ARG A 160 3.07 8.67 14.11
C ARG A 160 3.15 9.90 15.01
N ARG A 161 3.24 11.09 14.42
CA ARG A 161 3.32 12.35 15.15
C ARG A 161 2.02 12.66 15.90
N ALA A 162 0.87 12.53 15.24
CA ALA A 162 -0.44 12.72 15.85
C ALA A 162 -0.67 11.73 17.01
N ARG A 163 -0.31 10.45 16.83
CA ARG A 163 -0.38 9.45 17.89
C ARG A 163 0.50 9.82 19.09
N HIS A 164 1.71 10.30 18.84
CA HIS A 164 2.60 10.73 19.90
C HIS A 164 2.07 11.96 20.65
N LEU A 165 1.52 12.95 19.95
CA LEU A 165 0.92 14.14 20.57
C LEU A 165 -0.31 13.79 21.42
N SER A 166 -1.19 12.93 20.91
CA SER A 166 -2.33 12.41 21.68
C SER A 166 -1.87 11.70 22.95
N LYS A 167 -0.81 10.89 22.86
CA LYS A 167 -0.22 10.22 24.02
C LYS A 167 0.32 11.22 25.04
N LEU A 168 1.08 12.23 24.59
CA LEU A 168 1.60 13.28 25.47
C LEU A 168 0.49 14.09 26.15
N GLU A 169 -0.63 14.33 25.47
CA GLU A 169 -1.79 15.01 26.06
C GLU A 169 -2.45 14.16 27.17
N ALA A 170 -2.53 12.85 26.99
CA ALA A 170 -3.04 11.93 28.00
C ALA A 170 -2.10 11.78 29.21
N GLU A 171 -0.79 11.64 28.94
CA GLU A 171 0.24 11.42 29.97
C GLU A 171 0.70 12.72 30.67
N LYS A 172 0.19 13.90 30.26
CA LYS A 172 0.64 15.21 30.77
C LYS A 172 0.60 15.32 32.31
N TRP A 173 -0.34 14.62 32.94
CA TRP A 173 -0.55 14.63 34.39
C TRP A 173 0.03 13.40 35.09
N GLU A 174 0.67 12.50 34.35
CA GLU A 174 1.33 11.34 34.92
C GLU A 174 2.77 11.69 35.29
N ILE A 175 3.05 11.69 36.60
CA ILE A 175 4.44 11.79 37.09
C ILE A 175 5.08 10.42 36.88
N SER A 176 5.71 10.24 35.73
CA SER A 176 6.54 9.07 35.47
C SER A 176 7.72 9.05 36.44
N THR A 177 7.87 7.97 37.21
CA THR A 177 9.08 7.77 38.01
C THR A 177 10.21 7.37 37.05
N PRO A 178 11.23 8.22 36.83
CA PRO A 178 12.28 7.87 35.90
C PRO A 178 13.11 6.72 36.48
N GLY A 179 13.19 5.61 35.76
CA GLY A 179 14.17 4.57 36.07
C GLY A 179 15.60 5.10 35.85
N THR A 180 16.56 4.58 36.62
CA THR A 180 17.97 4.93 36.49
C THR A 180 18.46 4.68 35.06
N LEU A 181 19.04 5.70 34.43
CA LEU A 181 19.67 5.61 33.11
C LEU A 181 21.18 5.37 33.29
N PRO A 182 21.86 4.63 32.37
CA PRO A 182 21.34 4.00 31.15
C PRO A 182 20.55 2.72 31.40
N ARG A 183 19.60 2.40 30.51
CA ARG A 183 18.80 1.16 30.59
C ARG A 183 19.59 -0.02 30.02
N TRP A 184 19.44 -1.18 30.65
CA TRP A 184 19.79 -2.46 30.01
C TRP A 184 18.98 -2.61 28.73
N GLN A 185 19.66 -2.95 27.64
CA GLN A 185 19.04 -3.25 26.35
C GLN A 185 19.65 -4.53 25.80
N ALA A 186 18.84 -5.32 25.08
CA ALA A 186 19.36 -6.45 24.33
C ALA A 186 20.32 -5.93 23.25
N LEU A 187 21.52 -6.51 23.18
CA LEU A 187 22.45 -6.23 22.10
C LEU A 187 21.87 -6.82 20.80
N PRO A 188 21.56 -6.02 19.77
CA PRO A 188 21.00 -6.55 18.53
C PRO A 188 22.10 -7.26 17.71
N LEU A 189 22.39 -8.50 18.08
CA LEU A 189 23.44 -9.35 17.50
C LEU A 189 23.30 -9.51 15.97
N GLU A 190 22.08 -9.43 15.45
CA GLU A 190 21.79 -9.46 14.00
C GLU A 190 22.43 -8.31 13.22
N ARG A 191 22.74 -7.19 13.89
CA ARG A 191 23.42 -6.03 13.29
C ARG A 191 24.93 -6.12 13.39
N CYS A 192 25.47 -7.03 14.20
CA CYS A 192 26.90 -7.27 14.25
C CYS A 192 27.34 -7.93 12.95
N THR A 193 28.13 -7.22 12.16
CA THR A 193 28.61 -7.66 10.84
C THR A 193 29.32 -9.02 10.90
N VAL A 194 30.09 -9.26 11.97
CA VAL A 194 30.78 -10.54 12.22
C VAL A 194 29.79 -11.68 12.44
N LEU A 195 28.74 -11.47 13.23
CA LEU A 195 27.73 -12.50 13.49
C LEU A 195 26.87 -12.77 12.27
N LYS A 196 26.54 -11.74 11.49
CA LYS A 196 25.84 -11.89 10.22
C LYS A 196 26.65 -12.72 9.21
N ALA A 197 27.95 -12.44 9.08
CA ALA A 197 28.84 -13.20 8.22
C ALA A 197 29.01 -14.66 8.70
N ALA A 198 29.18 -14.86 10.01
CA ALA A 198 29.26 -16.19 10.61
C ALA A 198 27.95 -16.98 10.40
N GLN A 199 26.78 -16.36 10.62
CA GLN A 199 25.48 -16.98 10.40
C GLN A 199 25.26 -17.35 8.94
N GLN A 200 25.64 -16.49 7.99
CA GLN A 200 25.57 -16.82 6.56
C GLN A 200 26.50 -17.98 6.18
N SER A 201 27.72 -18.01 6.73
CA SER A 201 28.66 -19.12 6.51
C SER A 201 28.16 -20.43 7.11
N MET A 202 27.66 -20.42 8.34
CA MET A 202 27.09 -21.59 9.02
C MET A 202 25.82 -22.08 8.33
N ALA A 203 24.92 -21.18 7.91
CA ALA A 203 23.73 -21.54 7.13
C ALA A 203 24.10 -22.14 5.77
N GLY A 204 25.16 -21.63 5.13
CA GLY A 204 25.69 -22.22 3.90
C GLY A 204 26.24 -23.63 4.12
N GLN A 205 26.98 -23.87 5.21
CA GLN A 205 27.46 -25.20 5.58
C GLN A 205 26.32 -26.15 5.92
N LEU A 206 25.30 -25.68 6.64
CA LEU A 206 24.10 -26.46 6.94
C LEU A 206 23.34 -26.82 5.65
N ALA A 207 23.15 -25.89 4.72
CA ALA A 207 22.50 -26.16 3.44
C ALA A 207 23.28 -27.20 2.60
N VAL A 208 24.61 -27.15 2.64
CA VAL A 208 25.47 -28.15 1.99
C VAL A 208 25.32 -29.52 2.66
N LEU A 209 25.31 -29.58 3.99
CA LEU A 209 25.08 -30.82 4.73
C LEU A 209 23.65 -31.37 4.52
N GLU A 210 22.65 -30.50 4.46
CA GLU A 210 21.27 -30.85 4.11
C GLU A 210 21.19 -31.39 2.67
N SER A 211 22.00 -30.88 1.74
CA SER A 211 22.08 -31.41 0.38
C SER A 211 22.73 -32.79 0.29
N TYR A 212 23.67 -33.09 1.19
CA TYR A 212 24.28 -34.43 1.29
C TYR A 212 23.39 -35.42 2.07
N ALA A 213 22.60 -34.93 3.04
CA ALA A 213 21.64 -35.73 3.79
C ALA A 213 20.33 -35.98 3.00
N ALA A 214 20.13 -35.25 1.90
CA ALA A 214 19.09 -35.54 0.94
C ALA A 214 19.47 -36.78 0.11
N ASP A 215 19.37 -37.97 0.71
CA ASP A 215 19.16 -39.26 0.01
C ASP A 215 17.75 -39.29 -0.65
N GLY A 216 17.34 -38.16 -1.22
CA GLY A 216 16.08 -37.98 -1.91
C GLY A 216 16.23 -38.46 -3.34
N SER A 217 15.35 -39.36 -3.77
CA SER A 217 15.22 -39.62 -5.21
C SER A 217 14.89 -38.30 -5.92
N PRO A 218 15.45 -38.00 -7.11
CA PRO A 218 15.13 -36.79 -7.88
C PRO A 218 13.62 -36.59 -8.10
N MET A 219 12.86 -37.69 -8.09
CA MET A 219 11.41 -37.70 -8.12
C MET A 219 10.77 -37.12 -6.84
N GLY A 220 11.32 -37.46 -5.67
CA GLY A 220 10.91 -36.91 -4.38
C GLY A 220 11.16 -35.40 -4.28
N ASP A 221 12.28 -34.91 -4.81
CA ASP A 221 12.60 -33.49 -4.84
C ASP A 221 11.66 -32.70 -5.75
N LEU A 222 11.30 -33.26 -6.91
CA LEU A 222 10.31 -32.69 -7.82
C LEU A 222 8.90 -32.68 -7.21
N ALA A 223 8.52 -33.74 -6.48
CA ALA A 223 7.26 -33.78 -5.73
C ALA A 223 7.23 -32.72 -4.63
N ALA A 224 8.32 -32.58 -3.86
CA ALA A 224 8.46 -31.56 -2.82
C ALA A 224 8.47 -30.14 -3.40
N LEU A 225 9.06 -29.93 -4.58
CA LEU A 225 9.01 -28.66 -5.30
C LEU A 225 7.57 -28.33 -5.76
N ALA A 226 6.86 -29.31 -6.33
CA ALA A 226 5.47 -29.15 -6.74
C ALA A 226 4.56 -28.80 -5.55
N SER A 227 4.74 -29.49 -4.43
CA SER A 227 4.05 -29.20 -3.16
C SER A 227 4.35 -27.78 -2.66
N ARG A 228 5.62 -27.37 -2.61
CA ARG A 228 6.01 -26.00 -2.22
C ARG A 228 5.40 -24.93 -3.13
N LYS A 229 5.33 -25.17 -4.44
CA LYS A 229 4.66 -24.26 -5.38
C LYS A 229 3.16 -24.15 -5.09
N ALA A 230 2.48 -25.26 -4.82
CA ALA A 230 1.07 -25.27 -4.47
C ALA A 230 0.80 -24.51 -3.16
N THR A 231 1.59 -24.75 -2.11
CA THR A 231 1.47 -24.03 -0.83
C THR A 231 1.74 -22.52 -0.98
N GLN A 232 2.75 -22.15 -1.78
CA GLN A 232 3.02 -20.73 -2.05
C GLN A 232 1.87 -20.06 -2.80
N GLN A 233 1.25 -20.75 -3.76
CA GLN A 233 0.10 -20.24 -4.49
C GLN A 233 -1.09 -20.04 -3.56
N GLN A 234 -1.44 -21.05 -2.77
CA GLN A 234 -2.52 -20.97 -1.79
C GLN A 234 -2.31 -19.84 -0.77
N GLY A 235 -1.07 -19.64 -0.30
CA GLY A 235 -0.74 -18.54 0.60
C GLY A 235 -0.94 -17.15 -0.02
N ARG A 236 -0.62 -16.97 -1.32
CA ARG A 236 -0.86 -15.71 -2.03
C ARG A 236 -2.35 -15.46 -2.27
N ASP A 237 -3.09 -16.51 -2.62
CA ASP A 237 -4.54 -16.42 -2.84
C ASP A 237 -5.26 -16.07 -1.53
N GLN A 238 -4.82 -16.65 -0.40
CA GLN A 238 -5.33 -16.29 0.92
C GLN A 238 -5.05 -14.82 1.26
N GLN A 239 -3.82 -14.33 1.05
CA GLN A 239 -3.49 -12.93 1.30
C GLN A 239 -4.36 -11.96 0.50
N LEU A 240 -4.63 -12.29 -0.77
CA LEU A 240 -5.48 -11.50 -1.64
C LEU A 240 -6.94 -11.53 -1.17
N ASN A 241 -7.44 -12.68 -0.74
CA ASN A 241 -8.79 -12.81 -0.18
C ASN A 241 -8.93 -12.06 1.15
N ASP A 242 -7.92 -12.11 2.00
CA ASP A 242 -7.88 -11.36 3.27
C ASP A 242 -7.95 -9.85 3.00
N LEU A 243 -7.21 -9.34 2.00
CA LEU A 243 -7.28 -7.93 1.59
C LEU A 243 -8.67 -7.55 1.08
N LYS A 244 -9.31 -8.39 0.28
CA LYS A 244 -10.68 -8.17 -0.19
C LYS A 244 -11.68 -8.16 0.97
N ALA A 245 -11.55 -9.09 1.90
CA ALA A 245 -12.42 -9.19 3.08
C ALA A 245 -12.28 -7.97 4.01
N LEU A 246 -11.06 -7.43 4.17
CA LEU A 246 -10.84 -6.19 4.91
C LEU A 246 -11.57 -4.99 4.30
N LEU A 247 -11.76 -4.98 2.98
CA LEU A 247 -12.37 -3.87 2.24
C LEU A 247 -13.86 -4.07 1.93
N SER A 248 -14.40 -5.29 2.03
CA SER A 248 -15.81 -5.60 1.71
C SER A 248 -16.82 -5.06 2.74
N GLY A 249 -16.36 -4.58 3.90
CA GLY A 249 -17.19 -4.04 4.98
C GLY A 249 -16.98 -2.55 5.30
N GLY A 250 -16.32 -1.80 4.41
CA GLY A 250 -15.97 -0.39 4.62
C GLY A 250 -17.18 0.53 4.74
N GLY A 251 -17.59 0.85 5.98
CA GLY A 251 -18.57 1.89 6.25
C GLY A 251 -18.09 3.26 5.76
N SER A 252 -19.02 4.16 5.43
CA SER A 252 -18.67 5.53 5.05
C SER A 252 -17.92 6.22 6.19
N ASP A 253 -16.68 6.61 5.96
CA ASP A 253 -15.86 7.28 6.95
C ASP A 253 -16.02 8.80 6.82
N SER A 254 -16.78 9.41 7.72
CA SER A 254 -17.01 10.86 7.71
C SER A 254 -15.75 11.69 8.01
N SER A 255 -14.71 11.06 8.59
CA SER A 255 -13.40 11.68 8.82
C SER A 255 -12.54 11.75 7.56
N MET A 256 -12.94 11.07 6.48
CA MET A 256 -12.24 11.11 5.20
C MET A 256 -13.17 11.60 4.10
N ARG A 257 -12.69 12.52 3.28
CA ARG A 257 -13.43 12.98 2.10
C ARG A 257 -12.57 12.94 0.86
N ALA A 258 -13.15 12.54 -0.25
CA ALA A 258 -12.46 12.46 -1.53
C ALA A 258 -13.18 13.27 -2.59
N ARG A 259 -12.43 13.81 -3.55
CA ARG A 259 -12.99 14.47 -4.73
C ARG A 259 -12.08 14.33 -5.93
N LEU A 260 -12.66 13.94 -7.05
CA LEU A 260 -12.01 13.99 -8.36
C LEU A 260 -12.32 15.32 -9.06
N ILE A 261 -11.30 15.94 -9.65
CA ILE A 261 -11.36 17.22 -10.34
C ILE A 261 -10.67 17.06 -11.70
N GLY A 262 -11.21 17.68 -12.74
CA GLY A 262 -10.63 17.68 -14.08
C GLY A 262 -11.58 17.16 -15.15
N PRO A 263 -11.09 16.98 -16.38
CA PRO A 263 -9.71 17.26 -16.80
C PRO A 263 -9.41 18.77 -16.80
N GLY A 264 -8.14 19.15 -16.62
CA GLY A 264 -7.72 20.55 -16.76
C GLY A 264 -6.23 20.78 -16.46
N ASN A 265 -5.74 21.98 -16.77
CA ASN A 265 -4.39 22.41 -16.39
C ASN A 265 -4.30 22.78 -14.90
N ALA A 266 -3.09 23.02 -14.39
CA ALA A 266 -2.86 23.33 -12.98
C ALA A 266 -3.73 24.47 -12.41
N ALA A 267 -4.02 25.51 -13.19
CA ALA A 267 -4.84 26.64 -12.74
C ALA A 267 -6.34 26.28 -12.70
N GLU A 268 -6.81 25.49 -13.65
CA GLU A 268 -8.17 24.95 -13.68
C GLU A 268 -8.40 23.94 -12.55
N LEU A 269 -7.43 23.04 -12.31
CA LEU A 269 -7.46 22.10 -11.20
C LEU A 269 -7.48 22.83 -9.85
N ARG A 270 -6.69 23.90 -9.69
CA ARG A 270 -6.75 24.76 -8.50
C ARG A 270 -8.14 25.39 -8.34
N ARG A 271 -8.73 25.91 -9.41
CA ARG A 271 -10.07 26.51 -9.36
C ARG A 271 -11.11 25.47 -8.95
N GLY A 272 -11.12 24.31 -9.61
CA GLY A 272 -12.03 23.22 -9.29
C GLY A 272 -11.86 22.67 -7.86
N LEU A 273 -10.63 22.70 -7.32
CA LEU A 273 -10.34 22.31 -5.93
C LEU A 273 -10.98 23.26 -4.91
N LEU A 274 -10.96 24.56 -5.20
CA LEU A 274 -11.47 25.61 -4.32
C LEU A 274 -12.96 25.91 -4.53
N GLU A 275 -13.54 25.45 -5.64
CA GLU A 275 -14.98 25.53 -5.91
C GLU A 275 -15.79 24.56 -5.03
N GLY A 276 -17.02 24.94 -4.66
CA GLY A 276 -17.94 24.12 -3.86
C GLY A 276 -17.93 24.47 -2.37
N GLU A 277 -18.55 23.60 -1.56
CA GLU A 277 -18.62 23.76 -0.09
C GLU A 277 -17.66 22.77 0.58
N PRO A 278 -16.39 23.17 0.83
CA PRO A 278 -15.46 22.31 1.56
C PRO A 278 -15.86 22.17 3.03
N PRO A 279 -15.33 21.15 3.73
CA PRO A 279 -15.41 21.08 5.18
C PRO A 279 -14.89 22.38 5.79
N GLY A 280 -15.59 22.90 6.80
CA GLY A 280 -15.30 24.22 7.34
C GLY A 280 -14.17 24.23 8.37
N HIS A 281 -14.06 25.35 9.07
CA HIS A 281 -13.05 25.56 10.11
C HIS A 281 -13.30 24.75 11.39
N GLU A 282 -14.43 24.06 11.50
CA GLU A 282 -14.70 23.12 12.59
C GLU A 282 -13.68 21.97 12.65
N TRP A 283 -13.07 21.62 11.51
CA TRP A 283 -12.00 20.62 11.41
C TRP A 283 -10.63 21.28 11.56
N VAL A 284 -10.26 21.61 12.80
CA VAL A 284 -9.00 22.29 13.16
C VAL A 284 -7.74 21.47 12.91
N LEU A 285 -7.86 20.14 12.81
CA LEU A 285 -6.76 19.22 12.54
C LEU A 285 -7.03 18.44 11.25
N SER A 286 -6.46 18.93 10.14
CA SER A 286 -6.63 18.31 8.84
C SER A 286 -5.29 18.00 8.16
N ALA A 287 -5.24 16.91 7.42
CA ALA A 287 -4.16 16.55 6.50
C ALA A 287 -4.76 16.21 5.14
N GLY A 288 -3.99 16.37 4.06
CA GLY A 288 -4.50 16.09 2.72
C GLY A 288 -3.45 15.51 1.78
N ALA A 289 -3.93 14.72 0.84
CA ALA A 289 -3.14 14.19 -0.26
C ALA A 289 -3.81 14.55 -1.58
N LEU A 290 -3.02 14.94 -2.56
CA LEU A 290 -3.45 15.27 -3.90
C LEU A 290 -2.65 14.42 -4.89
N LEU A 291 -3.37 13.59 -5.63
CA LEU A 291 -2.82 12.75 -6.69
C LEU A 291 -3.20 13.35 -8.02
N VAL A 292 -2.22 13.66 -8.88
CA VAL A 292 -2.45 14.25 -10.19
C VAL A 292 -1.90 13.31 -11.26
N GLY A 293 -2.71 12.99 -12.26
CA GLY A 293 -2.34 12.06 -13.32
C GLY A 293 -3.44 11.89 -14.35
N SER A 294 -3.27 10.92 -15.25
CA SER A 294 -4.33 10.52 -16.17
C SER A 294 -5.51 9.90 -15.41
N GLU A 295 -6.68 9.83 -16.03
CA GLU A 295 -7.83 9.15 -15.45
C GLU A 295 -7.54 7.65 -15.20
N LYS A 296 -6.78 7.02 -16.11
CA LYS A 296 -6.34 5.63 -15.98
C LYS A 296 -5.41 5.42 -14.79
N GLY A 297 -4.38 6.26 -14.64
CA GLY A 297 -3.42 6.16 -13.52
C GLY A 297 -4.05 6.44 -12.15
N LEU A 298 -5.16 7.19 -12.12
CA LEU A 298 -5.93 7.45 -10.89
C LEU A 298 -7.04 6.42 -10.62
N SER A 299 -7.40 5.58 -11.59
CA SER A 299 -8.56 4.65 -11.50
C SER A 299 -8.51 3.77 -10.26
N PHE A 300 -7.36 3.17 -9.96
CA PHE A 300 -7.18 2.31 -8.79
C PHE A 300 -7.49 3.04 -7.48
N VAL A 301 -6.88 4.21 -7.28
CA VAL A 301 -7.06 4.96 -6.02
C VAL A 301 -8.46 5.59 -5.96
N ARG A 302 -9.01 6.01 -7.10
CA ARG A 302 -10.38 6.54 -7.23
C ARG A 302 -11.41 5.50 -6.77
N GLU A 303 -11.33 4.29 -7.31
CA GLU A 303 -12.24 3.21 -6.93
C GLU A 303 -12.03 2.79 -5.48
N LEU A 304 -10.77 2.72 -5.03
CA LEU A 304 -10.40 2.40 -3.65
C LEU A 304 -11.10 3.32 -2.64
N VAL A 305 -11.24 4.62 -2.95
CA VAL A 305 -11.88 5.59 -2.07
C VAL A 305 -13.39 5.75 -2.28
N GLY A 306 -13.98 4.96 -3.18
CA GLY A 306 -15.43 4.95 -3.39
C GLY A 306 -15.94 5.87 -4.51
N LEU A 307 -15.05 6.43 -5.34
CA LEU A 307 -15.40 7.31 -6.48
C LEU A 307 -15.41 6.57 -7.82
#